data_AF-A0A5C7JQ64-F1
#
_entry.id   AF-A0A5C7JQ64-F1
#
_cell.length_a   1.000
_cell.length_b   1.000
_cell.length_c   1.000
_cell.angle_alpha   90.00
_cell.angle_beta   90.00
_cell.angle_gamma   90.00
#
_symmetry.space_group_name_H-M   'P 1'
#
loop_
_entity.id
_entity.type
_entity.pdbx_description
1 polymer ?
#
loop_
_entity_poly.entity_id
_entity_poly.type
_entity_poly.pdbx_seq_one_letter_code
_entity_poly.pdbx_strand_id
1 'polypeptide(L)'
;MSKKIELTPEQTKECLRMYNDELLGSTTISERMGIHKNIIIRTLKENGVVVGPSGRRNIGGKSVAQKKYESKPTVKLKRKTYHKNWAKDNKVERKVYSQQWNKDNREHVNKYKRDYERKRRAEDPKYRLGVRTRTAVWQMLKERNVDKSNKTFDLLGYSIEELMSHLEGLFTTGMTWGNYGEWHVDHKIPMNSFQFESTDDPEFKECWKLSNLQPLWGPDNLSKGTKLL
;
A
#
# COMPACT_ATOMS: atom_id res chain seq x y z
N MET A 1 12.57 53.46 -50.08
CA MET A 1 13.32 52.25 -49.66
C MET A 1 13.28 52.17 -48.15
N SER A 2 12.52 51.22 -47.56
CA SER A 2 12.39 51.10 -46.10
C SER A 2 13.68 50.54 -45.50
N LYS A 3 14.26 51.20 -44.50
CA LYS A 3 15.49 50.76 -43.82
C LYS A 3 15.25 49.38 -43.19
N LYS A 4 16.06 48.39 -43.57
CA LYS A 4 16.04 47.05 -42.97
C LYS A 4 16.52 47.19 -41.52
N ILE A 5 15.64 47.01 -40.54
CA ILE A 5 16.02 46.99 -39.12
C ILE A 5 16.75 45.67 -38.88
N GLU A 6 18.05 45.73 -38.64
CA GLU A 6 18.90 44.58 -38.32
C GLU A 6 19.21 44.56 -36.83
N LEU A 7 19.28 43.36 -36.24
CA LEU A 7 19.60 43.17 -34.83
C LEU A 7 21.09 43.35 -34.59
N THR A 8 21.47 43.87 -33.42
CA THR A 8 22.89 43.91 -33.05
C THR A 8 23.44 42.47 -32.89
N PRO A 9 24.77 42.27 -32.97
CA PRO A 9 25.37 40.96 -32.75
C PRO A 9 24.97 40.32 -31.40
N GLU A 10 24.82 41.14 -30.35
CA GLU A 10 24.41 40.71 -29.01
C GLU A 10 22.95 40.25 -29.01
N GLN A 11 22.06 41.02 -29.65
CA GLN A 11 20.64 40.67 -29.78
C GLN A 11 20.45 39.41 -30.64
N THR A 12 21.31 39.21 -31.65
CA THR A 12 21.31 38.02 -32.50
C THR A 12 21.73 36.78 -31.70
N LYS A 13 22.83 36.89 -30.93
CA LYS A 13 23.30 35.82 -30.04
C LYS A 13 22.24 35.46 -28.99
N GLU A 14 21.60 36.46 -28.40
CA GLU A 14 20.57 36.27 -27.39
C GLU A 14 19.30 35.65 -27.99
N CYS A 15 18.91 36.05 -29.20
CA CYS A 15 17.81 35.44 -29.95
C CYS A 15 18.08 33.95 -30.25
N LEU A 16 19.30 33.62 -30.68
CA LEU A 16 19.72 32.24 -30.94
C LEU A 16 19.77 31.40 -29.66
N ARG A 17 20.27 31.96 -28.55
CA ARG A 17 20.28 31.33 -27.22
C ARG A 17 18.87 31.00 -26.75
N MET A 18 17.94 31.97 -26.83
CA MET A 18 16.54 31.75 -26.45
C MET A 18 15.84 30.68 -27.31
N TYR A 19 16.18 30.58 -28.59
CA TYR A 19 15.57 29.61 -29.49
C TYR A 19 16.16 28.20 -29.34
N ASN A 20 17.48 28.07 -29.30
CA ASN A 20 18.17 26.79 -29.29
C ASN A 20 18.25 26.18 -27.88
N ASP A 21 18.58 26.98 -26.87
CA ASP A 21 18.87 26.47 -25.52
C ASP A 21 17.62 26.48 -24.63
N GLU A 22 16.84 27.57 -24.68
CA GLU A 22 15.59 27.70 -23.89
C GLU A 22 14.36 27.13 -24.61
N LEU A 23 14.52 26.67 -25.86
CA LEU A 23 13.46 26.08 -26.70
C LEU A 23 12.21 26.97 -26.85
N LEU A 24 12.38 28.29 -26.79
CA LEU A 24 11.27 29.24 -26.85
C LEU A 24 10.76 29.44 -28.27
N GLY A 25 9.46 29.68 -28.39
CA GLY A 25 8.84 30.02 -29.67
C GLY A 25 9.14 31.44 -30.11
N SER A 26 9.14 31.69 -31.42
CA SER A 26 9.38 33.01 -32.01
C SER A 26 8.47 34.13 -31.48
N THR A 27 7.23 33.79 -31.05
CA THR A 27 6.30 34.76 -30.45
C THR A 27 6.73 35.16 -29.04
N THR A 28 7.13 34.19 -28.22
CA THR A 28 7.61 34.44 -26.85
C THR A 28 8.93 35.21 -26.86
N ILE A 29 9.82 34.92 -27.81
CA ILE A 29 11.07 35.67 -28.02
C ILE A 29 10.75 37.12 -28.43
N SER A 30 9.77 37.32 -29.31
CA SER A 30 9.30 38.64 -29.72
C SER A 30 8.77 39.48 -28.54
N GLU A 31 7.96 38.88 -27.67
CA GLU A 31 7.45 39.53 -26.45
C GLU A 31 8.57 39.88 -25.47
N ARG A 32 9.51 38.96 -25.22
CA ARG A 32 10.63 39.18 -24.30
C ARG A 32 11.61 40.25 -24.76
N MET A 33 11.90 40.28 -26.06
CA MET A 33 12.88 41.19 -26.63
C MET A 33 12.27 42.54 -27.05
N GLY A 34 10.95 42.68 -27.01
CA GLY A 34 10.26 43.88 -27.51
C GLY A 34 10.45 44.12 -29.01
N ILE A 35 10.85 43.09 -29.76
CA ILE A 35 11.19 43.16 -31.18
C ILE A 35 10.12 42.46 -31.99
N HIS A 36 9.72 43.06 -33.12
CA HIS A 36 8.67 42.50 -33.96
C HIS A 36 9.00 41.07 -34.43
N LYS A 37 8.04 40.15 -34.28
CA LYS A 37 8.18 38.71 -34.55
C LYS A 37 8.82 38.38 -35.91
N ASN A 38 8.53 39.16 -36.94
CA ASN A 38 9.11 38.94 -38.27
C ASN A 38 10.62 39.20 -38.32
N ILE A 39 11.13 40.13 -37.51
CA ILE A 39 12.57 40.42 -37.39
C ILE A 39 13.26 39.23 -36.70
N ILE A 40 12.66 38.68 -35.64
CA ILE A 40 13.14 37.48 -34.95
C ILE A 40 13.18 36.28 -35.91
N ILE A 41 12.09 36.00 -36.62
CA ILE A 41 12.02 34.87 -37.56
C ILE A 41 13.05 35.01 -38.69
N ARG A 42 13.21 36.22 -39.23
CA ARG A 42 14.20 36.49 -40.27
C ARG A 42 15.62 36.25 -39.75
N THR A 43 15.94 36.79 -38.58
CA THR A 43 17.27 36.63 -37.96
C THR A 43 17.60 35.16 -37.70
N LEU A 44 16.64 34.39 -37.18
CA LEU A 44 16.81 32.95 -36.98
C LEU A 44 17.11 32.22 -38.32
N LYS A 45 16.37 32.55 -39.39
CA LYS A 45 16.58 31.97 -40.72
C LYS A 45 17.93 32.37 -41.33
N GLU A 46 18.31 33.64 -41.24
CA GLU A 46 19.59 34.17 -41.72
C GLU A 46 20.78 33.50 -41.00
N ASN A 47 20.60 33.03 -39.76
CA ASN A 47 21.60 32.28 -38.98
C ASN A 47 21.42 30.75 -39.06
N GLY A 48 20.77 30.25 -40.11
CA GLY A 48 20.71 28.81 -40.40
C GLY A 48 19.70 28.00 -39.58
N VAL A 49 18.84 28.64 -38.78
CA VAL A 49 17.80 27.94 -38.01
C VAL A 49 16.62 27.60 -38.90
N VAL A 50 16.35 26.30 -39.05
CA VAL A 50 15.17 25.79 -39.77
C VAL A 50 13.93 25.95 -38.89
N VAL A 51 13.20 27.04 -39.10
CA VAL A 51 11.95 27.31 -38.36
C VAL A 51 10.82 26.44 -38.92
N GLY A 52 10.41 25.42 -38.15
CA GLY A 52 9.26 24.57 -38.51
C GLY A 52 7.92 25.34 -38.48
N PRO A 53 6.83 24.74 -39.00
CA PRO A 53 5.51 25.37 -39.02
C PRO A 53 5.08 25.84 -37.62
N SER A 54 4.47 27.02 -37.56
CA SER A 54 3.99 27.67 -36.34
C SER A 54 2.95 26.78 -35.65
N GLY A 55 3.41 25.93 -34.74
CA GLY A 55 2.57 24.90 -34.17
C GLY A 55 3.30 23.85 -33.33
N ARG A 56 4.30 24.21 -32.51
CA ARG A 56 4.70 23.35 -31.39
C ARG A 56 3.62 23.38 -30.31
N ARG A 57 2.43 22.84 -30.61
CA ARG A 57 1.38 22.73 -29.59
C ARG A 57 1.60 21.55 -28.66
N ASN A 58 2.35 20.51 -29.06
CA ASN A 58 2.67 19.37 -28.20
C ASN A 58 4.09 18.83 -28.45
N ILE A 59 5.10 19.34 -27.74
CA ILE A 59 6.38 18.61 -27.62
C ILE A 59 6.05 17.26 -26.98
N GLY A 60 6.29 16.16 -27.72
CA GLY A 60 5.92 14.79 -27.30
C GLY A 60 4.52 14.30 -27.72
N GLY A 61 3.78 15.06 -28.55
CA GLY A 61 2.51 14.61 -29.13
C GLY A 61 1.31 14.57 -28.16
N LYS A 62 0.16 14.07 -28.64
CA LYS A 62 -1.12 14.06 -27.91
C LYS A 62 -1.02 13.37 -26.55
N SER A 63 -0.28 12.26 -26.46
CA SER A 63 -0.10 11.50 -25.21
C SER A 63 0.58 12.31 -24.10
N VAL A 64 1.66 13.02 -24.43
CA VAL A 64 2.40 13.84 -23.46
C VAL A 64 1.57 15.05 -23.01
N ALA A 65 0.86 15.68 -23.94
CA ALA A 65 -0.04 16.77 -23.63
C ALA A 65 -1.21 16.35 -22.73
N GLN A 66 -1.79 15.18 -22.99
CA GLN A 66 -2.84 14.59 -22.17
C GLN A 66 -2.33 14.28 -20.77
N LYS A 67 -1.18 13.62 -20.62
CA LYS A 67 -0.56 13.38 -19.30
C LYS A 67 -0.31 14.67 -18.53
N LYS A 68 0.17 15.72 -19.20
CA LYS A 68 0.40 17.05 -18.58
C LYS A 68 -0.91 17.72 -18.16
N TYR A 69 -2.00 17.52 -18.90
CA TYR A 69 -3.32 18.02 -18.53
C TYR A 69 -3.90 17.26 -17.33
N GLU A 70 -3.83 15.93 -17.35
CA GLU A 70 -4.30 15.05 -16.27
C GLU A 70 -3.49 15.21 -14.98
N SER A 71 -2.21 15.61 -15.08
CA SER A 71 -1.35 15.81 -13.91
C SER A 71 -1.66 17.10 -13.15
N LYS A 72 -2.39 18.06 -13.75
CA LYS A 72 -2.75 19.33 -13.11
C LYS A 72 -3.56 19.09 -11.83
N PRO A 73 -3.23 19.74 -10.69
CA PRO A 73 -3.94 19.55 -9.42
C PRO A 73 -5.45 19.79 -9.52
N THR A 74 -5.86 20.80 -10.28
CA THR A 74 -7.28 21.15 -10.49
C THR A 74 -8.05 20.05 -11.22
N VAL A 75 -7.43 19.43 -12.22
CA VAL A 75 -8.01 18.31 -12.98
C VAL A 75 -8.07 17.06 -12.11
N LYS A 76 -7.02 16.75 -11.35
CA LYS A 76 -7.02 15.65 -10.38
C LYS A 76 -8.13 15.81 -9.34
N LEU A 77 -8.30 17.02 -8.80
CA LEU A 77 -9.34 17.31 -7.81
C LEU A 77 -10.74 17.14 -8.41
N LYS A 78 -11.01 17.73 -9.59
CA LYS A 78 -12.29 17.56 -10.30
C LYS A 78 -12.60 16.09 -10.59
N ARG A 79 -11.61 15.32 -11.03
CA ARG A 79 -11.77 13.88 -11.28
C ARG A 79 -12.09 13.13 -9.98
N LYS A 80 -11.38 13.45 -8.89
CA LYS A 80 -11.63 12.86 -7.57
C LYS A 80 -13.03 13.16 -7.06
N THR A 81 -13.48 14.41 -7.15
CA THR A 81 -14.83 14.82 -6.71
C THR A 81 -15.91 14.18 -7.57
N TYR A 82 -15.72 14.15 -8.89
CA TYR A 82 -16.62 13.46 -9.81
C TYR A 82 -16.78 11.97 -9.45
N HIS A 83 -15.67 11.22 -9.32
CA HIS A 83 -15.76 9.80 -8.98
C HIS A 83 -16.34 9.56 -7.59
N LYS A 84 -16.08 10.47 -6.62
CA LYS A 84 -16.70 10.40 -5.29
C LYS A 84 -18.22 10.54 -5.37
N ASN A 85 -18.70 11.52 -6.14
CA ASN A 85 -20.14 11.74 -6.31
C ASN A 85 -20.78 10.59 -7.08
N TRP A 86 -20.20 10.20 -8.22
CA TRP A 86 -20.66 9.04 -8.99
C TRP A 86 -20.74 7.77 -8.14
N ALA A 87 -19.72 7.51 -7.31
CA ALA A 87 -19.71 6.36 -6.41
C ALA A 87 -20.80 6.40 -5.33
N LYS A 88 -21.22 7.59 -4.91
CA LYS A 88 -22.31 7.82 -3.96
C LYS A 88 -23.67 7.61 -4.63
N ASP A 89 -23.85 8.19 -5.81
CA ASP A 89 -25.11 8.14 -6.56
C ASP A 89 -25.39 6.71 -7.06
N ASN A 90 -24.35 5.98 -7.47
CA ASN A 90 -24.44 4.61 -8.00
C ASN A 90 -24.14 3.54 -6.92
N LYS A 91 -24.34 3.87 -5.64
CA LYS A 91 -23.96 2.97 -4.52
C LYS A 91 -24.65 1.60 -4.61
N VAL A 92 -25.93 1.57 -4.95
CA VAL A 92 -26.73 0.34 -5.03
C VAL A 92 -26.27 -0.53 -6.19
N GLU A 93 -26.20 0.04 -7.40
CA GLU A 93 -25.76 -0.67 -8.60
C GLU A 93 -24.35 -1.24 -8.45
N ARG A 94 -23.42 -0.46 -7.88
CA ARG A 94 -22.05 -0.92 -7.60
C ARG A 94 -22.02 -2.09 -6.62
N LYS A 95 -22.91 -2.09 -5.63
CA LYS A 95 -23.01 -3.19 -4.66
C LYS A 95 -23.49 -4.46 -5.38
N VAL A 96 -24.55 -4.35 -6.19
CA VAL A 96 -25.10 -5.49 -6.96
C VAL A 96 -24.04 -6.03 -7.92
N TYR A 97 -23.41 -5.16 -8.70
CA TYR A 97 -22.33 -5.54 -9.62
C TYR A 97 -21.18 -6.23 -8.89
N SER A 98 -20.72 -5.68 -7.76
CA SER A 98 -19.64 -6.28 -6.96
C SER A 98 -20.03 -7.65 -6.40
N GLN A 99 -21.27 -7.81 -5.93
CA GLN A 99 -21.78 -9.10 -5.45
C GLN A 99 -21.82 -10.14 -6.58
N GLN A 100 -22.32 -9.75 -7.75
CA GLN A 100 -22.40 -10.62 -8.92
C GLN A 100 -20.98 -11.02 -9.39
N TRP A 101 -20.08 -10.04 -9.52
CA TRP A 101 -18.70 -10.31 -9.90
C TRP A 101 -18.00 -11.26 -8.90
N ASN A 102 -18.17 -11.06 -7.60
CA ASN A 102 -17.60 -11.95 -6.58
C ASN A 102 -18.19 -13.37 -6.64
N LYS A 103 -19.47 -13.51 -7.01
CA LYS A 103 -20.13 -14.81 -7.19
C LYS A 103 -19.57 -15.53 -8.41
N ASP A 104 -19.48 -14.83 -9.54
CA ASP A 104 -19.01 -15.38 -10.82
C ASP A 104 -17.52 -15.69 -10.79
N ASN A 105 -16.74 -14.90 -10.04
CA ASN A 105 -15.29 -15.03 -9.90
C ASN A 105 -14.87 -15.62 -8.55
N ARG A 106 -15.76 -16.40 -7.91
CA ARG A 106 -15.55 -16.93 -6.55
C ARG A 106 -14.23 -17.71 -6.43
N GLU A 107 -13.90 -18.52 -7.42
CA GLU A 107 -12.67 -19.29 -7.42
C GLU A 107 -11.43 -18.39 -7.48
N HIS A 108 -11.43 -17.40 -8.37
CA HIS A 108 -10.36 -16.43 -8.50
C HIS A 108 -10.14 -15.66 -7.18
N VAL A 109 -11.21 -15.16 -6.57
CA VAL A 109 -11.16 -14.44 -5.29
C VAL A 109 -10.63 -15.34 -4.17
N ASN A 110 -11.10 -16.59 -4.11
CA ASN A 110 -10.65 -17.54 -3.10
C ASN A 110 -9.18 -17.94 -3.29
N LYS A 111 -8.74 -18.16 -4.54
CA LYS A 111 -7.35 -18.45 -4.86
C LYS A 111 -6.45 -17.30 -4.45
N TYR A 112 -6.76 -16.08 -4.88
CA TYR A 112 -6.01 -14.89 -4.50
C TYR A 112 -5.90 -14.72 -2.98
N LYS A 113 -7.02 -14.88 -2.25
CA LYS A 113 -7.03 -14.83 -0.78
C LYS A 113 -6.15 -15.92 -0.17
N ARG A 114 -6.25 -17.17 -0.62
CA ARG A 114 -5.43 -18.28 -0.11
C ARG A 114 -3.94 -18.02 -0.34
N ASP A 115 -3.56 -17.54 -1.52
CA ASP A 115 -2.17 -17.27 -1.89
C ASP A 115 -1.61 -16.10 -1.07
N TYR A 116 -2.37 -15.02 -0.94
CA TYR A 116 -2.02 -13.88 -0.09
C TYR A 116 -1.84 -14.30 1.37
N GLU A 117 -2.79 -15.06 1.93
CA GLU A 117 -2.75 -15.55 3.31
C GLU A 117 -1.58 -16.50 3.56
N ARG A 118 -1.25 -17.36 2.59
CA ARG A 118 -0.10 -18.26 2.66
C ARG A 118 1.20 -17.45 2.67
N LYS A 119 1.34 -16.52 1.72
CA LYS A 119 2.53 -15.67 1.59
C LYS A 119 2.76 -14.84 2.85
N ARG A 120 1.72 -14.12 3.30
CA ARG A 120 1.81 -13.26 4.47
C ARG A 120 2.17 -14.03 5.74
N ARG A 121 1.62 -15.23 5.94
CA ARG A 121 1.99 -16.09 7.08
C ARG A 121 3.44 -16.59 6.98
N ALA A 122 3.94 -16.87 5.79
CA ALA A 122 5.33 -17.29 5.62
C ALA A 122 6.31 -16.13 5.91
N GLU A 123 6.03 -14.93 5.40
CA GLU A 123 6.93 -13.76 5.47
C GLU A 123 6.88 -13.04 6.82
N ASP A 124 5.74 -13.06 7.51
CA ASP A 124 5.52 -12.29 8.73
C ASP A 124 5.20 -13.25 9.91
N PRO A 125 6.21 -13.64 10.72
CA PRO A 125 6.01 -14.49 11.90
C PRO A 125 5.05 -13.89 12.92
N LYS A 126 5.04 -12.57 13.10
CA LYS A 126 4.12 -11.85 14.00
C LYS A 126 2.68 -12.03 13.53
N TYR A 127 2.43 -11.87 12.24
CA TYR A 127 1.12 -12.14 11.65
C TYR A 127 0.72 -13.61 11.83
N ARG A 128 1.64 -14.54 11.56
CA ARG A 128 1.42 -15.98 11.72
C ARG A 128 1.03 -16.35 13.14
N LEU A 129 1.79 -15.89 14.13
CA LEU A 129 1.52 -16.10 15.55
C LEU A 129 0.18 -15.50 15.94
N GLY A 130 -0.07 -14.23 15.59
CA GLY A 130 -1.31 -13.56 15.90
C GLY A 130 -2.56 -14.25 15.30
N VAL A 131 -2.47 -14.83 14.10
CA VAL A 131 -3.57 -15.61 13.51
C VAL A 131 -3.80 -16.92 14.30
N ARG A 132 -2.72 -17.62 14.66
CA ARG A 132 -2.78 -18.87 15.44
C ARG A 132 -3.38 -18.63 16.83
N THR A 133 -2.90 -17.63 17.57
CA THR A 133 -3.42 -17.27 18.89
C THR A 133 -4.90 -16.91 18.84
N ARG A 134 -5.32 -16.07 17.87
CA ARG A 134 -6.74 -15.72 17.69
C ARG A 134 -7.61 -16.94 17.41
N THR A 135 -7.12 -17.87 16.60
CA THR A 135 -7.83 -19.11 16.26
C THR A 135 -7.96 -20.01 17.48
N ALA A 136 -6.88 -20.19 18.25
CA ALA A 136 -6.87 -21.02 19.45
C ALA A 136 -7.82 -20.47 20.53
N VAL A 137 -7.79 -19.16 20.80
CA VAL A 137 -8.75 -18.51 21.71
C VAL A 137 -10.18 -18.70 21.22
N TRP A 138 -10.44 -18.49 19.93
CA TRP A 138 -11.79 -18.68 19.38
C TRP A 138 -12.28 -20.13 19.49
N GLN A 139 -11.44 -21.11 19.20
CA GLN A 139 -11.78 -22.54 19.32
C GLN A 139 -12.14 -22.87 20.77
N MET A 140 -11.28 -22.47 21.71
CA MET A 140 -11.48 -22.70 23.13
C MET A 140 -12.78 -22.08 23.66
N LEU A 141 -13.06 -20.82 23.31
CA LEU A 141 -14.30 -20.15 23.72
C LEU A 141 -15.52 -20.83 23.10
N LYS A 142 -15.45 -21.21 21.81
CA LYS A 142 -16.54 -21.90 21.11
C LYS A 142 -16.83 -23.28 21.72
N GLU A 143 -15.80 -24.05 22.04
CA GLU A 143 -15.93 -25.38 22.65
C GLU A 143 -16.58 -25.32 24.04
N ARG A 144 -16.38 -24.21 24.76
CA ARG A 144 -16.95 -23.96 26.09
C ARG A 144 -18.24 -23.16 26.07
N ASN A 145 -18.77 -22.86 24.87
CA ASN A 145 -19.97 -22.04 24.70
C ASN A 145 -19.88 -20.66 25.41
N VAL A 146 -18.68 -20.07 25.41
CA VAL A 146 -18.41 -18.74 25.97
C VAL A 146 -18.42 -17.70 24.87
N ASP A 147 -19.19 -16.65 25.06
CA ASP A 147 -19.22 -15.53 24.11
C ASP A 147 -17.96 -14.67 24.21
N LYS A 148 -17.47 -14.26 23.04
CA LYS A 148 -16.29 -13.40 22.95
C LYS A 148 -16.70 -11.94 23.02
N SER A 149 -16.39 -11.28 24.14
CA SER A 149 -16.77 -9.89 24.39
C SER A 149 -15.92 -8.85 23.64
N ASN A 150 -14.65 -9.15 23.32
CA ASN A 150 -13.73 -8.18 22.73
C ASN A 150 -12.70 -8.81 21.78
N LYS A 151 -11.79 -8.01 21.20
CA LYS A 151 -10.68 -8.50 20.37
C LYS A 151 -9.74 -9.34 21.22
N THR A 152 -9.14 -10.37 20.61
CA THR A 152 -8.31 -11.34 21.35
C THR A 152 -7.25 -10.69 22.23
N PHE A 153 -6.35 -9.87 21.70
CA PHE A 153 -5.26 -9.30 22.50
C PHE A 153 -5.75 -8.29 23.56
N ASP A 154 -6.92 -7.68 23.35
CA ASP A 154 -7.56 -6.84 24.38
C ASP A 154 -8.07 -7.71 25.55
N LEU A 155 -8.57 -8.93 25.28
CA LEU A 155 -8.97 -9.90 26.31
C LEU A 155 -7.77 -10.50 27.06
N LEU A 156 -6.67 -10.74 26.36
CA LEU A 156 -5.48 -11.37 26.94
C LEU A 156 -4.68 -10.40 27.84
N GLY A 157 -4.88 -9.09 27.68
CA GLY A 157 -4.20 -8.07 28.48
C GLY A 157 -2.74 -7.82 28.09
N TYR A 158 -2.31 -8.30 26.92
CA TYR A 158 -0.98 -8.05 26.36
C TYR A 158 -1.03 -7.98 24.83
N SER A 159 0.00 -7.39 24.24
CA SER A 159 0.21 -7.24 22.80
C SER A 159 0.81 -8.50 22.15
N ILE A 160 0.73 -8.58 20.82
CA ILE A 160 1.38 -9.67 20.08
C ILE A 160 2.90 -9.58 20.18
N GLU A 161 3.45 -8.37 20.30
CA GLU A 161 4.87 -8.09 20.48
C GLU A 161 5.37 -8.63 21.83
N GLU A 162 4.62 -8.42 22.91
CA GLU A 162 4.95 -8.99 24.22
C GLU A 162 4.89 -10.51 24.21
N LEU A 163 3.89 -11.11 23.55
CA LEU A 163 3.82 -12.56 23.36
C LEU A 163 5.02 -13.10 22.57
N MET A 164 5.42 -12.42 21.49
CA MET A 164 6.60 -12.80 20.72
C MET A 164 7.86 -12.73 21.58
N SER A 165 8.09 -11.61 22.27
CA SER A 165 9.28 -11.42 23.11
C SER A 165 9.34 -12.46 24.23
N HIS A 166 8.20 -12.77 24.85
CA HIS A 166 8.12 -13.78 25.90
C HIS A 166 8.48 -15.17 25.39
N LEU A 167 7.90 -15.60 24.26
CA LEU A 167 8.18 -16.92 23.69
C LEU A 167 9.62 -17.04 23.20
N GLU A 168 10.16 -16.00 22.57
CA GLU A 168 11.54 -15.97 22.08
C GLU A 168 12.56 -16.07 23.23
N GLY A 169 12.27 -15.44 24.38
CA GLY A 169 13.07 -15.59 25.60
C GLY A 169 13.06 -17.01 26.20
N LEU A 170 12.14 -17.88 25.77
CA LEU A 170 12.03 -19.27 26.22
C LEU A 170 12.48 -20.27 25.14
N PHE A 171 12.99 -19.82 23.99
CA PHE A 171 13.46 -20.71 22.93
C PHE A 171 14.62 -21.59 23.41
N THR A 172 14.50 -22.87 23.10
CA THR A 172 15.56 -23.86 23.30
C THR A 172 16.36 -24.06 22.01
N THR A 173 17.44 -24.83 22.08
CA THR A 173 18.36 -25.05 20.94
C THR A 173 17.59 -25.44 19.67
N GLY A 174 17.78 -24.64 18.61
CA GLY A 174 17.17 -24.87 17.29
C GLY A 174 15.79 -24.23 17.08
N MET A 175 15.15 -23.68 18.12
CA MET A 175 13.90 -22.94 17.95
C MET A 175 14.16 -21.56 17.35
N THR A 176 13.40 -21.24 16.30
CA THR A 176 13.41 -19.93 15.65
C THR A 176 12.01 -19.57 15.18
N TRP A 177 11.77 -18.30 14.85
CA TRP A 177 10.54 -17.92 14.16
C TRP A 177 10.41 -18.54 12.75
N GLY A 178 11.54 -18.93 12.14
CA GLY A 178 11.59 -19.56 10.82
C GLY A 178 10.92 -20.93 10.81
N ASN A 179 11.16 -21.74 11.84
CA ASN A 179 10.56 -23.06 12.01
C ASN A 179 9.33 -23.08 12.93
N TYR A 180 8.70 -21.92 13.17
CA TYR A 180 7.43 -21.89 13.88
C TYR A 180 6.34 -22.67 13.12
N GLY A 181 5.84 -23.73 13.77
CA GLY A 181 5.06 -24.81 13.16
C GLY A 181 5.66 -26.20 13.45
N GLU A 182 6.99 -26.28 13.57
CA GLU A 182 7.70 -27.43 14.13
C GLU A 182 7.64 -27.42 15.65
N TRP A 183 7.78 -26.23 16.26
CA TRP A 183 7.40 -25.96 17.64
C TRP A 183 6.08 -25.19 17.69
N HIS A 184 5.32 -25.38 18.76
CA HIS A 184 3.99 -24.81 19.00
C HIS A 184 3.98 -23.98 20.29
N VAL A 185 2.94 -23.15 20.44
CA VAL A 185 2.66 -22.48 21.71
C VAL A 185 1.86 -23.44 22.58
N ASP A 186 2.45 -23.85 23.70
CA ASP A 186 1.88 -24.74 24.70
C ASP A 186 1.54 -23.97 25.98
N HIS A 187 0.64 -24.53 26.79
CA HIS A 187 0.29 -24.04 28.11
C HIS A 187 0.94 -24.91 29.18
N LYS A 188 1.81 -24.35 30.04
CA LYS A 188 2.47 -25.06 31.14
C LYS A 188 1.46 -25.79 32.01
N ILE A 189 0.48 -25.05 32.52
CA ILE A 189 -0.75 -25.58 33.09
C ILE A 189 -1.75 -25.80 31.95
N PRO A 190 -2.14 -27.05 31.67
CA PRO A 190 -3.05 -27.37 30.57
C PRO A 190 -4.36 -26.58 30.63
N MET A 191 -4.89 -26.21 29.46
CA MET A 191 -6.16 -25.45 29.38
C MET A 191 -7.33 -26.16 30.08
N ASN A 192 -7.35 -27.50 30.09
CA ASN A 192 -8.42 -28.28 30.72
C ASN A 192 -8.37 -28.26 32.25
N SER A 193 -7.31 -27.72 32.85
CA SER A 193 -7.23 -27.49 34.30
C SER A 193 -7.97 -26.22 34.75
N PHE A 194 -8.42 -25.39 33.81
CA PHE A 194 -9.14 -24.14 34.09
C PHE A 194 -10.62 -24.27 33.75
N GLN A 195 -11.48 -23.67 34.57
CA GLN A 195 -12.92 -23.51 34.37
C GLN A 195 -13.27 -22.03 34.35
N PHE A 196 -13.99 -21.60 33.33
CA PHE A 196 -14.50 -20.24 33.22
C PHE A 196 -15.75 -20.24 32.33
N GLU A 197 -16.67 -19.34 32.63
CA GLU A 197 -17.93 -19.10 31.94
C GLU A 197 -17.90 -17.78 31.15
N SER A 198 -16.91 -16.92 31.42
CA SER A 198 -16.71 -15.66 30.73
C SER A 198 -15.24 -15.38 30.42
N THR A 199 -14.97 -14.46 29.50
CA THR A 199 -13.61 -13.97 29.23
C THR A 199 -13.06 -13.03 30.30
N ASP A 200 -13.92 -12.56 31.20
CA ASP A 200 -13.52 -11.68 32.31
C ASP A 200 -13.03 -12.45 33.53
N ASP A 201 -13.34 -13.75 33.57
CA ASP A 201 -13.01 -14.66 34.67
C ASP A 201 -11.49 -14.72 34.90
N PRO A 202 -11.05 -14.73 36.17
CA PRO A 202 -9.64 -14.85 36.50
C PRO A 202 -8.99 -16.09 35.89
N GLU A 203 -9.69 -17.23 35.86
CA GLU A 203 -9.16 -18.48 35.31
C GLU A 203 -8.89 -18.42 33.80
N PHE A 204 -9.70 -17.67 33.04
CA PHE A 204 -9.41 -17.43 31.62
C PHE A 204 -8.10 -16.64 31.45
N LYS A 205 -7.92 -15.59 32.26
CA LYS A 205 -6.71 -14.75 32.24
C LYS A 205 -5.49 -15.54 32.70
N GLU A 206 -5.63 -16.36 33.73
CA GLU A 206 -4.56 -17.24 34.23
C GLU A 206 -4.17 -18.33 33.23
N CYS A 207 -5.14 -18.88 32.50
CA CYS A 207 -4.87 -19.82 31.40
C CYS A 207 -4.01 -19.16 30.32
N TRP A 208 -4.35 -17.93 29.91
CA TRP A 208 -3.72 -17.26 28.78
C TRP A 208 -2.61 -16.27 29.12
N LYS A 209 -2.26 -16.09 30.41
CA LYS A 209 -1.18 -15.19 30.82
C LYS A 209 0.16 -15.65 30.22
N LEU A 210 1.04 -14.69 29.93
CA LEU A 210 2.35 -14.97 29.34
C LEU A 210 3.12 -16.04 30.13
N SER A 211 3.17 -15.95 31.46
CA SER A 211 3.93 -16.91 32.27
C SER A 211 3.44 -18.37 32.17
N ASN A 212 2.18 -18.60 31.78
CA ASN A 212 1.64 -19.93 31.51
C ASN A 212 1.90 -20.41 30.07
N LEU A 213 2.29 -19.53 29.15
CA LEU A 213 2.60 -19.88 27.77
C LEU A 213 4.09 -20.20 27.60
N GLN A 214 4.38 -21.21 26.79
CA GLN A 214 5.75 -21.61 26.45
C GLN A 214 5.86 -22.14 25.02
N PRO A 215 7.02 -22.01 24.37
CA PRO A 215 7.32 -22.75 23.16
C PRO A 215 7.63 -24.21 23.52
N LEU A 216 7.06 -25.15 22.77
CA LEU A 216 7.33 -26.58 22.92
C LEU A 216 7.42 -27.25 21.55
N TRP A 217 8.38 -28.13 21.33
CA TRP A 217 8.46 -28.88 20.08
C TRP A 217 7.19 -29.69 19.86
N GLY A 218 6.72 -29.77 18.61
CA GLY A 218 5.47 -30.45 18.26
C GLY A 218 5.41 -31.90 18.77
N PRO A 219 6.45 -32.73 18.58
CA PRO A 219 6.48 -34.09 19.14
C PRO A 219 6.33 -34.13 20.66
N ASP A 220 7.02 -33.22 21.37
CA ASP A 220 6.97 -33.14 22.83
C ASP A 220 5.59 -32.67 23.30
N ASN A 221 4.99 -31.70 22.61
CA ASN A 221 3.64 -31.22 22.89
C ASN A 221 2.57 -32.31 22.69
N LEU A 222 2.69 -33.09 21.62
CA LEU A 222 1.81 -34.23 21.37
C LEU A 222 1.97 -35.32 22.43
N SER A 223 3.21 -35.59 22.87
CA SER A 223 3.48 -36.56 23.93
C SER A 223 3.00 -36.08 25.31
N LYS A 224 3.05 -34.77 25.58
CA LYS A 224 2.59 -34.17 26.84
C LYS A 224 1.08 -34.35 27.01
N GLY A 225 0.29 -34.08 25.97
CA GLY A 225 -1.16 -34.11 26.04
C GLY A 225 -1.69 -33.13 27.10
N THR A 226 -2.45 -33.63 28.07
CA THR A 226 -3.06 -32.83 29.15
C THR A 226 -2.35 -32.94 30.49
N LYS A 227 -1.09 -33.39 30.52
CA LYS A 227 -0.31 -33.53 31.76
C LYS A 227 0.30 -32.19 32.15
N LEU A 228 0.40 -31.94 33.46
CA LEU A 228 1.22 -30.84 33.99
C LEU A 228 2.69 -31.14 33.71
N LEU A 229 3.44 -30.13 33.25
CA LEU A 229 4.90 -30.15 33.19
C LEU A 229 5.48 -29.34 34.36
#